data_AF-A0A936BE85-F1
#
_entry.id   AF-A0A936BE85-F1
#
_cell.length_a   1.000
_cell.length_b   1.000
_cell.length_c   1.000
_cell.angle_alpha   90.00
_cell.angle_beta   90.00
_cell.angle_gamma   90.00
#
_symmetry.space_group_name_H-M   'P 1'
#
loop_
_entity.id
_entity.type
_entity.pdbx_description
1 polymer ?
#
loop_
_entity_poly.entity_id
_entity_poly.type
_entity_poly.pdbx_seq_one_letter_code
_entity_poly.pdbx_strand_id
1 'polypeptide(L)'
;MDWGNIAILQMKQVEAPWAQTLVQAEGGPLVLAGERAGQRIAILSFKLQDSDLPLQITFPILMANLTSWLNPGKAFSAPEGMRPHEVVTIIPSATATAVRILLPDGTTWEEELGEAELLFNQTGQLGRYDLFLMEGDVAQPAGSFAVNLFAAEESAIAPQENIFVGAGDVPTPSQENVGQWEFWPWLAAMAFLILLLEWWVYHRGLRWPQGWVRSEK
;
A
#
# COMPACT_ATOMS: atom_id res chain seq x y z
N MET A 1 27.21 10.51 -24.18
CA MET A 1 27.29 11.04 -22.81
C MET A 1 28.71 10.80 -22.34
N ASP A 2 29.48 11.87 -22.09
CA ASP A 2 30.88 11.76 -21.68
C ASP A 2 30.98 11.80 -20.14
N TRP A 3 31.57 10.75 -19.57
CA TRP A 3 31.74 10.57 -18.13
C TRP A 3 33.20 10.72 -17.68
N GLY A 4 34.14 10.86 -18.62
CA GLY A 4 35.57 10.82 -18.33
C GLY A 4 36.12 12.06 -17.61
N ASN A 5 35.37 13.17 -17.64
CA ASN A 5 35.79 14.47 -17.08
C ASN A 5 35.00 14.89 -15.83
N ILE A 6 34.31 13.96 -15.15
CA ILE A 6 33.56 14.28 -13.93
C ILE A 6 34.45 14.06 -12.71
N ALA A 7 34.59 15.09 -11.90
CA ALA A 7 35.25 15.02 -10.61
C ALA A 7 34.26 14.60 -9.52
N ILE A 8 34.63 13.57 -8.76
CA ILE A 8 33.85 13.04 -7.63
C ILE A 8 34.78 13.01 -6.43
N LEU A 9 34.41 13.72 -5.36
CA LEU A 9 35.24 13.82 -4.17
C LEU A 9 35.23 12.52 -3.35
N GLN A 10 34.05 11.91 -3.19
CA GLN A 10 33.87 10.67 -2.43
C GLN A 10 32.75 9.83 -3.03
N MET A 11 32.93 8.51 -3.01
CA MET A 11 31.90 7.53 -3.33
C MET A 11 31.76 6.49 -2.22
N LYS A 12 30.57 5.90 -2.12
CA LYS A 12 30.27 4.80 -1.22
C LYS A 12 30.24 3.51 -2.02
N GLN A 13 30.85 2.46 -1.48
CA GLN A 13 30.73 1.14 -2.08
C GLN A 13 29.29 0.63 -1.88
N VAL A 14 28.60 0.33 -2.98
CA VAL A 14 27.25 -0.20 -2.97
C VAL A 14 27.24 -1.54 -3.69
N GLU A 15 26.82 -2.58 -2.98
CA GLU A 15 26.59 -3.90 -3.56
C GLU A 15 25.11 -4.06 -3.89
N ALA A 16 24.81 -4.17 -5.18
CA ALA A 16 23.48 -4.41 -5.70
C ALA A 16 23.56 -5.47 -6.81
N PRO A 17 23.61 -6.77 -6.49
CA PRO A 17 23.79 -7.83 -7.49
C PRO A 17 22.60 -7.95 -8.46
N TRP A 18 21.45 -7.36 -8.12
CA TRP A 18 20.27 -7.25 -8.96
C TRP A 18 20.31 -6.04 -9.91
N ALA A 19 21.28 -5.14 -9.76
CA ALA A 19 21.41 -3.92 -10.55
C ALA A 19 22.59 -4.04 -11.53
N GLN A 20 22.40 -3.49 -12.73
CA GLN A 20 23.47 -3.37 -13.71
C GLN A 20 24.28 -2.10 -13.43
N THR A 21 25.61 -2.23 -13.42
CA THR A 21 26.51 -1.08 -13.39
C THR A 21 26.48 -0.37 -14.75
N LEU A 22 26.02 0.87 -14.77
CA LEU A 22 25.99 1.72 -15.96
C LEU A 22 27.25 2.57 -16.11
N VAL A 23 27.80 3.02 -14.98
CA VAL A 23 29.02 3.84 -14.93
C VAL A 23 29.92 3.30 -13.83
N GLN A 24 31.21 3.17 -14.15
CA GLN A 24 32.23 2.60 -13.28
C GLN A 24 33.44 3.54 -13.25
N ALA A 25 34.04 3.72 -12.07
CA ALA A 25 35.34 4.34 -11.89
C ALA A 25 36.34 3.34 -11.28
N GLU A 26 37.61 3.73 -11.17
CA GLU A 26 38.64 2.89 -10.53
C GLU A 26 38.27 2.47 -9.10
N GLY A 27 37.55 3.33 -8.35
CA GLY A 27 37.12 3.06 -6.98
C GLY A 27 35.85 2.23 -6.83
N GLY A 28 35.12 1.92 -7.92
CA GLY A 28 33.87 1.16 -7.86
C GLY A 28 32.75 1.68 -8.79
N PRO A 29 31.55 1.09 -8.71
CA PRO A 29 30.41 1.50 -9.52
C PRO A 29 29.90 2.88 -9.06
N LEU A 30 29.70 3.80 -10.00
CA LEU A 30 29.20 5.15 -9.77
C LEU A 30 27.69 5.26 -9.95
N VAL A 31 27.17 4.59 -10.98
CA VAL A 31 25.75 4.58 -11.32
C VAL A 31 25.34 3.15 -11.56
N LEU A 32 24.31 2.70 -10.85
CA LEU A 32 23.68 1.40 -11.04
C LEU A 32 22.19 1.57 -11.31
N ALA A 33 21.61 0.72 -12.15
CA ALA A 33 20.17 0.69 -12.38
C ALA A 33 19.67 -0.75 -12.49
N GLY A 34 18.48 -1.01 -11.96
CA GLY A 34 17.85 -2.32 -12.08
C GLY A 34 16.43 -2.35 -11.53
N GLU A 35 15.76 -3.47 -11.75
CA GLU A 35 14.41 -3.70 -11.23
C GLU A 35 14.45 -4.63 -10.01
N ARG A 36 13.77 -4.24 -8.94
CA ARG A 36 13.62 -5.04 -7.73
C ARG A 36 12.18 -4.99 -7.25
N ALA A 37 11.56 -6.16 -7.13
CA ALA A 37 10.15 -6.29 -6.72
C ALA A 37 9.17 -5.44 -7.57
N GLY A 38 9.39 -5.36 -8.88
CA GLY A 38 8.56 -4.58 -9.81
C GLY A 38 8.79 -3.07 -9.75
N GLN A 39 9.79 -2.61 -9.00
CA GLN A 39 10.17 -1.20 -8.92
C GLN A 39 11.49 -0.98 -9.64
N ARG A 40 11.52 0.03 -10.52
CA ARG A 40 12.76 0.52 -11.13
C ARG A 40 13.52 1.37 -10.12
N ILE A 41 14.78 1.02 -9.87
CA ILE A 41 15.64 1.69 -8.90
C ILE A 41 16.94 2.09 -9.59
N ALA A 42 17.30 3.36 -9.48
CA ALA A 42 18.60 3.88 -9.87
C ALA A 42 19.39 4.32 -8.62
N ILE A 43 20.66 3.91 -8.55
CA ILE A 43 21.55 4.19 -7.43
C ILE A 43 22.70 5.04 -7.94
N LEU A 44 22.83 6.23 -7.35
CA LEU A 44 24.06 7.03 -7.42
C LEU A 44 24.88 6.73 -6.18
N SER A 45 26.09 6.19 -6.36
CA SER A 45 26.93 5.77 -5.23
C SER A 45 27.70 6.92 -4.60
N PHE A 46 27.55 8.14 -5.11
CA PHE A 46 28.19 9.35 -4.62
C PHE A 46 27.16 10.43 -4.33
N LYS A 47 27.56 11.41 -3.52
CA LYS A 47 26.76 12.59 -3.25
C LYS A 47 26.91 13.58 -4.40
N LEU A 48 25.78 14.04 -4.93
CA LEU A 48 25.76 14.94 -6.05
C LEU A 48 26.40 16.31 -5.72
N GLN A 49 26.27 16.77 -4.47
CA GLN A 49 26.90 17.99 -3.96
C GLN A 49 28.43 17.90 -3.82
N ASP A 50 28.97 16.67 -3.75
CA ASP A 50 30.40 16.40 -3.61
C ASP A 50 31.01 16.04 -4.99
N SER A 51 30.37 16.48 -6.08
CA SER A 51 30.79 16.28 -7.46
C SER A 51 30.53 17.54 -8.28
N ASP A 52 31.32 17.74 -9.35
CA ASP A 52 31.07 18.78 -10.34
C ASP A 52 29.99 18.38 -11.37
N LEU A 53 29.45 17.17 -11.30
CA LEU A 53 28.42 16.66 -12.21
C LEU A 53 27.27 17.66 -12.42
N PRO A 54 26.65 18.28 -11.40
CA PRO A 54 25.58 19.26 -11.58
C PRO A 54 25.92 20.46 -12.46
N LEU A 55 27.22 20.78 -12.58
CA LEU A 55 27.73 21.90 -13.39
C LEU A 55 28.02 21.47 -14.83
N GLN A 56 27.95 20.17 -15.13
CA GLN A 56 28.20 19.62 -16.46
C GLN A 56 26.90 19.35 -17.23
N ILE A 57 26.99 19.41 -18.56
CA ILE A 57 25.88 19.07 -19.48
C ILE A 57 25.42 17.60 -19.28
N THR A 58 26.32 16.74 -18.82
CA THR A 58 26.03 15.34 -18.50
C THR A 58 24.93 15.20 -17.44
N PHE A 59 24.79 16.15 -16.50
CA PHE A 59 23.77 16.08 -15.46
C PHE A 59 22.32 16.17 -15.95
N PRO A 60 21.89 17.22 -16.67
CA PRO A 60 20.50 17.29 -17.16
C PRO A 60 20.14 16.13 -18.08
N ILE A 61 21.09 15.62 -18.88
CA ILE A 61 20.87 14.43 -19.72
C ILE A 61 20.68 13.18 -18.84
N LEU A 62 21.49 13.01 -17.79
CA LEU A 62 21.33 11.93 -16.83
C LEU A 62 19.96 11.97 -16.18
N MET A 63 19.55 13.13 -15.67
CA MET A 63 18.29 13.30 -14.98
C MET A 63 17.10 13.04 -15.91
N ALA A 64 17.15 13.48 -17.17
CA ALA A 64 16.12 13.20 -18.15
C ALA A 64 15.98 11.68 -18.41
N ASN A 65 17.11 11.00 -18.65
CA ASN A 65 17.13 9.56 -18.88
C ASN A 65 16.68 8.76 -17.65
N LEU A 66 17.15 9.13 -16.45
CA LEU A 66 16.73 8.49 -15.20
C LEU A 66 15.25 8.72 -14.92
N THR A 67 14.73 9.93 -15.13
CA THR A 67 13.31 10.23 -14.91
C THR A 67 12.43 9.46 -15.90
N SER A 68 12.82 9.44 -17.18
CA SER A 68 12.14 8.64 -18.20
C SER A 68 12.15 7.14 -17.87
N TRP A 69 13.29 6.63 -17.42
CA TRP A 69 13.40 5.22 -17.06
C TRP A 69 12.62 4.87 -15.78
N LEU A 70 12.68 5.72 -14.75
CA LEU A 70 11.97 5.53 -13.47
C LEU A 70 10.46 5.74 -13.59
N ASN A 71 10.02 6.52 -14.57
CA ASN A 71 8.62 6.75 -14.89
C ASN A 71 8.33 6.25 -16.32
N PRO A 72 8.29 4.92 -16.55
CA PRO A 72 7.65 4.42 -17.75
C PRO A 72 6.22 4.93 -17.66
N GLY A 73 5.86 5.93 -18.48
CA GLY A 73 4.54 6.54 -18.43
C GLY A 73 3.46 5.46 -18.34
N LYS A 74 2.39 5.72 -17.57
CA LYS A 74 1.31 4.75 -17.41
C LYS A 74 0.82 4.35 -18.81
N ALA A 75 1.16 3.13 -19.24
CA ALA A 75 0.85 2.65 -20.58
C ALA A 75 -0.65 2.36 -20.76
N PHE A 76 -1.41 2.50 -19.69
CA PHE A 76 -2.85 2.35 -19.65
C PHE A 76 -3.43 3.17 -18.51
N SER A 77 -4.71 3.51 -18.65
CA SER A 77 -5.53 4.09 -17.60
C SER A 77 -6.61 3.07 -17.22
N ALA A 78 -6.52 2.55 -16.00
CA ALA A 78 -7.44 1.60 -15.42
C ALA A 78 -7.89 2.12 -14.04
N PRO A 79 -9.20 2.14 -13.74
CA PRO A 79 -9.69 2.37 -12.39
C PRO A 79 -9.12 1.34 -11.40
N GLU A 80 -8.91 1.75 -10.15
CA GLU A 80 -8.64 0.78 -9.08
C GLU A 80 -9.89 -0.07 -8.82
N GLY A 81 -9.73 -1.40 -8.82
CA GLY A 81 -10.86 -2.32 -8.61
C GLY A 81 -11.76 -2.49 -9.83
N MET A 82 -11.16 -2.71 -11.00
CA MET A 82 -11.88 -2.89 -12.27
C MET A 82 -12.89 -4.03 -12.22
N ARG A 83 -14.11 -3.75 -12.69
CA ARG A 83 -15.19 -4.74 -12.81
C ARG A 83 -15.13 -5.45 -14.16
N PRO A 84 -15.70 -6.66 -14.28
CA PRO A 84 -15.77 -7.33 -15.57
C PRO A 84 -16.51 -6.50 -16.62
N HIS A 85 -15.99 -6.50 -17.85
CA HIS A 85 -16.51 -5.75 -19.02
C HIS A 85 -16.31 -4.22 -18.97
N GLU A 86 -15.52 -3.71 -18.02
CA GLU A 86 -15.04 -2.32 -18.09
C GLU A 86 -13.95 -2.16 -19.17
N VAL A 87 -13.90 -0.98 -19.78
CA VAL A 87 -12.93 -0.69 -20.85
C VAL A 87 -11.66 -0.08 -20.26
N VAL A 88 -10.51 -0.55 -20.74
CA VAL A 88 -9.20 -0.02 -20.40
C VAL A 88 -8.71 0.82 -21.56
N THR A 89 -8.37 2.09 -21.30
CA THR A 89 -7.73 2.94 -22.29
C THR A 89 -6.24 2.69 -22.27
N ILE A 90 -5.67 2.33 -23.41
CA ILE A 90 -4.24 2.10 -23.57
C ILE A 90 -3.60 3.39 -24.08
N ILE A 91 -2.53 3.82 -23.41
CA ILE A 91 -1.79 5.04 -23.71
C ILE A 91 -0.38 4.61 -24.15
N PRO A 92 -0.18 4.32 -25.45
CA PRO A 92 1.10 3.84 -25.93
C PRO A 92 2.20 4.88 -25.78
N SER A 93 3.45 4.42 -25.63
CA SER A 93 4.62 5.30 -25.75
C SER A 93 4.82 5.69 -27.22
N ALA A 94 5.48 6.83 -27.45
CA ALA A 94 5.75 7.32 -28.81
C ALA A 94 6.63 6.39 -29.67
N THR A 95 7.32 5.42 -29.05
CA THR A 95 8.17 4.44 -29.73
C THR A 95 7.49 3.09 -29.93
N ALA A 96 6.32 2.85 -29.33
CA ALA A 96 5.63 1.57 -29.45
C ALA A 96 4.98 1.42 -30.83
N THR A 97 5.08 0.22 -31.41
CA THR A 97 4.49 -0.16 -32.70
C THR A 97 3.26 -1.06 -32.54
N ALA A 98 3.17 -1.80 -31.43
CA ALA A 98 2.01 -2.64 -31.12
C ALA A 98 1.83 -2.78 -29.60
N VAL A 99 0.66 -3.26 -29.18
CA VAL A 99 0.33 -3.55 -27.78
C VAL A 99 -0.05 -5.02 -27.69
N ARG A 100 0.54 -5.72 -26.74
CA ARG A 100 0.21 -7.11 -26.41
C ARG A 100 -0.26 -7.21 -24.96
N ILE A 101 -1.41 -7.83 -24.74
CA ILE A 101 -1.97 -8.08 -23.42
C ILE A 101 -2.05 -9.58 -23.20
N LEU A 102 -1.45 -10.07 -22.11
CA LEU A 102 -1.61 -11.43 -21.63
C LEU A 102 -2.85 -11.49 -20.73
N LEU A 103 -3.83 -12.29 -21.11
CA LEU A 103 -5.07 -12.51 -20.38
C LEU A 103 -4.85 -13.50 -19.21
N PRO A 104 -5.74 -13.52 -18.20
CA PRO A 104 -5.64 -14.43 -17.06
C PRO A 104 -5.65 -15.93 -17.44
N ASP A 105 -6.26 -16.30 -18.56
CA ASP A 105 -6.25 -17.68 -19.10
C ASP A 105 -4.95 -18.06 -19.83
N GLY A 106 -4.00 -17.12 -19.96
CA GLY A 106 -2.75 -17.29 -20.67
C GLY A 106 -2.84 -17.04 -22.18
N THR A 107 -4.00 -16.66 -22.71
CA THR A 107 -4.12 -16.22 -24.10
C THR A 107 -3.55 -14.81 -24.28
N THR A 108 -3.05 -14.52 -25.48
CA THR A 108 -2.49 -13.20 -25.79
C THR A 108 -3.39 -12.48 -26.77
N TRP A 109 -3.74 -11.25 -26.43
CA TRP A 109 -4.37 -10.30 -27.33
C TRP A 109 -3.30 -9.34 -27.84
N GLU A 110 -3.28 -9.05 -29.13
CA GLU A 110 -2.28 -8.17 -29.74
C GLU A 110 -2.93 -7.29 -30.80
N GLU A 111 -2.63 -5.99 -30.76
CA GLU A 111 -3.12 -5.01 -31.74
C GLU A 111 -2.01 -4.01 -32.10
N GLU A 112 -1.89 -3.69 -33.39
CA GLU A 112 -0.95 -2.69 -33.89
C GLU A 112 -1.42 -1.28 -33.54
N LEU A 113 -0.47 -0.39 -33.24
CA LEU A 113 -0.78 0.97 -32.87
C LEU A 113 -1.04 1.82 -34.12
N GLY A 114 -2.26 2.36 -34.20
CA GLY A 114 -2.65 3.37 -35.19
C GLY A 114 -2.58 4.80 -34.64
N GLU A 115 -3.23 5.74 -35.34
CA GLU A 115 -3.33 7.14 -34.91
C GLU A 115 -4.40 7.38 -33.82
N ALA A 116 -5.27 6.40 -33.57
CA ALA A 116 -6.39 6.51 -32.63
C ALA A 116 -6.04 5.95 -31.23
N GLU A 117 -6.76 6.42 -30.21
CA GLU A 117 -6.71 5.83 -28.87
C GLU A 117 -7.14 4.36 -28.91
N LEU A 118 -6.32 3.50 -28.32
CA LEU A 118 -6.56 2.07 -28.29
C LEU A 118 -7.38 1.70 -27.05
N LEU A 119 -8.50 1.00 -27.26
CA LEU A 119 -9.43 0.60 -26.21
C LEU A 119 -9.44 -0.91 -26.07
N PHE A 120 -9.17 -1.41 -24.86
CA PHE A 120 -9.25 -2.83 -24.55
C PHE A 120 -10.52 -3.14 -23.76
N ASN A 121 -11.37 -4.01 -24.31
CA ASN A 121 -12.67 -4.37 -23.72
C ASN A 121 -12.82 -5.86 -23.38
N GLN A 122 -11.75 -6.66 -23.51
CA GLN A 122 -11.78 -8.10 -23.21
C GLN A 122 -11.49 -8.39 -21.72
N THR A 123 -12.12 -7.61 -20.84
CA THR A 123 -12.02 -7.67 -19.38
C THR A 123 -13.06 -8.60 -18.75
N GLY A 124 -13.58 -9.57 -19.51
CA GLY A 124 -14.63 -10.50 -19.02
C GLY A 124 -14.10 -11.56 -18.05
N GLN A 125 -12.78 -11.76 -17.99
CA GLN A 125 -12.15 -12.76 -17.13
C GLN A 125 -11.68 -12.11 -15.84
N LEU A 126 -11.77 -12.87 -14.73
CA LEU A 126 -11.26 -12.44 -13.44
C LEU A 126 -9.79 -12.78 -13.33
N GLY A 127 -8.99 -11.86 -12.81
CA GLY A 127 -7.57 -12.05 -12.59
C GLY A 127 -6.71 -10.91 -13.09
N ARG A 128 -5.41 -11.18 -13.18
CA ARG A 128 -4.39 -10.23 -13.57
C ARG A 128 -4.17 -10.27 -15.08
N TYR A 129 -4.13 -9.08 -15.67
CA TYR A 129 -3.79 -8.82 -17.06
C TYR A 129 -2.42 -8.14 -17.10
N ASP A 130 -1.48 -8.70 -17.87
CA ASP A 130 -0.14 -8.12 -18.04
C ASP A 130 -0.04 -7.46 -19.41
N LEU A 131 0.34 -6.18 -19.43
CA LEU A 131 0.42 -5.37 -20.65
C LEU A 131 1.88 -5.21 -21.06
N PHE A 132 2.14 -5.40 -22.35
CA PHE A 132 3.42 -5.25 -23.00
C PHE A 132 3.28 -4.27 -24.18
N LEU A 133 4.21 -3.34 -24.29
CA LEU A 133 4.36 -2.49 -25.47
C LEU A 133 5.45 -3.09 -26.35
N MET A 134 5.16 -3.27 -27.63
CA MET A 134 6.12 -3.77 -28.62
C MET A 134 6.84 -2.58 -29.23
N GLU A 135 8.17 -2.59 -29.22
CA GLU A 135 9.02 -1.64 -29.97
C GLU A 135 9.74 -2.46 -31.06
N GLY A 136 9.10 -2.57 -32.23
CA GLY A 136 9.50 -3.56 -33.24
C GLY A 136 9.25 -4.98 -32.72
N ASP A 137 10.31 -5.80 -32.69
CA ASP A 137 10.24 -7.21 -32.23
C ASP A 137 10.52 -7.36 -30.72
N VAL A 138 10.72 -6.25 -30.01
CA VAL A 138 11.07 -6.25 -28.58
C VAL A 138 9.84 -5.93 -27.74
N ALA A 139 9.42 -6.89 -26.91
CA ALA A 139 8.34 -6.71 -25.94
C ALA A 139 8.87 -6.04 -24.65
N GLN A 140 8.41 -4.84 -24.36
CA GLN A 140 8.69 -4.13 -23.12
C GLN A 140 7.51 -4.24 -22.14
N PRO A 141 7.73 -4.64 -20.88
CA PRO A 141 6.68 -4.67 -19.88
C PRO A 141 6.19 -3.26 -19.59
N ALA A 142 4.88 -3.09 -19.62
CA ALA A 142 4.20 -1.80 -19.56
C ALA A 142 3.17 -1.73 -18.42
N GLY A 143 3.20 -2.73 -17.53
CA GLY A 143 2.46 -2.80 -16.28
C GLY A 143 1.40 -3.89 -16.28
N SER A 144 0.57 -3.91 -15.24
CA SER A 144 -0.48 -4.90 -15.08
C SER A 144 -1.68 -4.30 -14.36
N PHE A 145 -2.89 -4.74 -14.72
CA PHE A 145 -4.11 -4.42 -13.99
C PHE A 145 -4.84 -5.70 -13.59
N ALA A 146 -5.75 -5.60 -12.62
CA ALA A 146 -6.52 -6.75 -12.15
C ALA A 146 -8.02 -6.45 -12.26
N VAL A 147 -8.75 -7.43 -12.79
CA VAL A 147 -10.21 -7.43 -12.85
C VAL A 147 -10.72 -8.35 -11.75
N ASN A 148 -11.57 -7.82 -10.88
CA ASN A 148 -12.11 -8.54 -9.72
C ASN A 148 -13.62 -8.33 -9.61
N LEU A 149 -14.30 -9.25 -8.92
CA LEU A 149 -15.73 -9.10 -8.59
C LEU A 149 -15.96 -8.17 -7.40
N PHE A 150 -14.95 -7.99 -6.56
CA PHE A 150 -15.05 -7.19 -5.34
C PHE A 150 -15.09 -5.71 -5.67
N ALA A 151 -16.23 -5.07 -5.39
CA ALA A 151 -16.29 -3.61 -5.36
C ALA A 151 -15.66 -3.11 -4.05
N ALA A 152 -14.94 -2.00 -4.08
CA ALA A 152 -14.46 -1.34 -2.86
C ALA A 152 -15.62 -1.05 -1.88
N GLU A 153 -16.82 -0.83 -2.42
CA GLU A 153 -18.09 -0.67 -1.69
C GLU A 153 -18.47 -1.91 -0.86
N GLU A 154 -18.15 -3.13 -1.32
CA GLU A 154 -18.42 -4.36 -0.57
C GLU A 154 -17.43 -4.58 0.58
N SER A 155 -16.21 -4.04 0.45
CA SER A 155 -15.20 -4.08 1.51
C SER A 155 -15.38 -2.95 2.53
N ALA A 156 -16.23 -1.95 2.23
CA ALA A 156 -16.57 -0.86 3.12
C ALA A 156 -17.58 -1.31 4.20
N ILE A 157 -17.11 -2.11 5.15
CA ILE A 157 -17.91 -2.61 6.29
C ILE A 157 -18.15 -1.56 7.40
N ALA A 158 -17.88 -0.28 7.13
CA ALA A 158 -18.23 0.79 8.05
C ALA A 158 -19.78 0.89 8.12
N PRO A 159 -20.38 1.02 9.31
CA PRO A 159 -21.83 1.15 9.43
C PRO A 159 -22.33 2.34 8.60
N GLN A 160 -23.13 2.07 7.57
CA GLN A 160 -23.81 3.12 6.80
C GLN A 160 -25.16 3.42 7.45
N GLU A 161 -25.47 4.71 7.63
CA GLU A 161 -26.70 5.13 8.30
C GLU A 161 -27.97 4.73 7.52
N ASN A 162 -27.86 4.60 6.19
CA ASN A 162 -28.95 4.18 5.32
C ASN A 162 -28.48 3.03 4.41
N ILE A 163 -29.20 1.90 4.42
CA ILE A 163 -29.00 0.79 3.47
C ILE A 163 -30.27 0.68 2.63
N PHE A 164 -30.17 0.96 1.32
CA PHE A 164 -31.28 0.80 0.39
C PHE A 164 -31.29 -0.63 -0.16
N VAL A 165 -32.18 -1.50 0.35
CA VAL A 165 -32.40 -2.85 -0.16
C VAL A 165 -33.75 -2.91 -0.87
N GLY A 166 -33.73 -2.80 -2.21
CA GLY A 166 -34.97 -2.73 -3.00
C GLY A 166 -35.69 -1.39 -2.85
N ALA A 167 -36.70 -1.13 -3.69
CA ALA A 167 -37.41 0.14 -3.81
C ALA A 167 -38.33 0.47 -2.60
N GLY A 168 -37.79 0.44 -1.40
CA GLY A 168 -38.46 0.84 -0.17
C GLY A 168 -37.45 1.05 0.93
N ASP A 169 -37.50 2.21 1.56
CA ASP A 169 -36.80 2.47 2.82
C ASP A 169 -37.26 1.42 3.83
N VAL A 170 -36.35 0.55 4.26
CA VAL A 170 -36.57 -0.26 5.46
C VAL A 170 -36.21 0.67 6.62
N PRO A 171 -37.18 1.22 7.38
CA PRO A 171 -36.84 2.01 8.55
C PRO A 171 -36.04 1.13 9.49
N THR A 172 -34.82 1.56 9.79
CA THR A 172 -33.98 0.99 10.84
C THR A 172 -34.85 0.86 12.08
N PRO A 173 -35.09 -0.35 12.64
CA PRO A 173 -35.71 -0.44 13.94
C PRO A 173 -34.81 0.39 14.86
N SER A 174 -35.36 1.46 15.42
CA SER A 174 -34.73 2.16 16.52
C SER A 174 -34.30 1.06 17.48
N GLN A 175 -32.98 0.88 17.67
CA GLN A 175 -32.50 0.22 18.86
C GLN A 175 -32.96 1.11 20.00
N GLU A 176 -34.19 0.86 20.43
CA GLU A 176 -34.63 1.11 21.77
C GLU A 176 -33.59 0.35 22.58
N ASN A 177 -32.58 1.08 23.05
CA ASN A 177 -31.65 0.63 24.05
C ASN A 177 -32.55 0.36 25.26
N VAL A 178 -33.14 -0.83 25.30
CA VAL A 178 -34.00 -1.27 26.39
C VAL A 178 -33.11 -1.20 27.60
N GLY A 179 -33.34 -0.17 28.41
CA GLY A 179 -32.43 0.27 29.45
C GLY A 179 -32.05 -0.91 30.33
N GLN A 180 -30.81 -1.35 30.20
CA GLN A 180 -30.17 -2.13 31.25
C GLN A 180 -29.89 -1.13 32.36
N TRP A 181 -30.84 -1.00 33.29
CA TRP A 181 -30.60 -0.25 34.50
C TRP A 181 -29.47 -0.96 35.25
N GLU A 182 -28.29 -0.36 35.20
CA GLU A 182 -27.10 -0.90 35.83
C GLU A 182 -27.25 -0.76 37.35
N PHE A 183 -27.80 -1.78 38.01
CA PHE A 183 -27.89 -1.85 39.47
C PHE A 183 -26.55 -2.23 40.13
N TRP A 184 -25.58 -2.69 39.33
CA TRP A 184 -24.27 -3.12 39.81
C TRP A 184 -23.42 -2.02 40.50
N PRO A 185 -23.47 -0.72 40.11
CA PRO A 185 -22.72 0.32 40.80
C PRO A 185 -23.18 0.52 42.23
N TRP A 186 -24.49 0.37 42.49
CA TRP A 186 -25.06 0.43 43.84
C TRP A 186 -24.63 -0.75 44.71
N LEU A 187 -24.58 -1.96 44.14
CA LEU A 187 -24.05 -3.15 44.82
C LEU A 187 -22.56 -2.99 45.14
N ALA A 188 -21.76 -2.48 44.19
CA ALA A 188 -20.34 -2.21 44.39
C ALA A 188 -20.11 -1.15 45.48
N ALA A 189 -20.91 -0.07 45.50
CA ALA A 189 -20.83 0.96 46.52
C ALA A 189 -21.15 0.41 47.93
N MET A 190 -22.16 -0.46 48.05
CA MET A 190 -22.51 -1.07 49.33
C MET A 190 -21.42 -2.02 49.85
N ALA A 191 -20.83 -2.84 48.96
CA ALA A 191 -19.70 -3.70 49.31
C ALA A 191 -18.48 -2.89 49.76
N PHE A 192 -18.18 -1.78 49.08
CA PHE A 192 -17.11 -0.86 49.47
C PHE A 192 -17.33 -0.24 50.85
N LEU A 193 -18.57 0.11 51.19
CA LEU A 193 -18.92 0.68 52.49
C LEU A 193 -18.76 -0.34 53.64
N ILE A 194 -19.10 -1.61 53.38
CA ILE A 194 -18.86 -2.71 54.34
C ILE A 194 -17.36 -2.89 54.59
N LEU A 195 -16.53 -2.86 53.54
CA LEU A 195 -15.07 -2.95 53.67
C LEU A 195 -14.49 -1.81 54.51
N LEU A 196 -14.99 -0.58 54.33
CA LEU A 196 -14.58 0.56 55.16
C LEU A 196 -15.01 0.41 56.62
N LEU A 197 -16.20 -0.13 56.87
CA LEU A 197 -16.68 -0.42 58.23
C LEU A 197 -15.84 -1.49 58.91
N GLU A 198 -15.55 -2.61 58.24
CA GLU A 198 -14.65 -3.64 58.77
C GLU A 198 -13.27 -3.07 59.06
N TRP A 199 -12.71 -2.34 58.10
CA TRP A 199 -11.41 -1.70 58.28
C TRP A 199 -11.39 -0.75 59.48
N TRP A 200 -12.46 0.03 59.65
CA TRP A 200 -12.60 0.96 60.77
C TRP A 200 -12.76 0.22 62.12
N VAL A 201 -13.55 -0.86 62.18
CA VAL A 201 -13.69 -1.69 63.39
C VAL A 201 -12.35 -2.35 63.74
N TYR A 202 -11.65 -2.89 62.76
CA TYR A 202 -10.31 -3.46 62.94
C TYR A 202 -9.33 -2.41 63.47
N HIS A 203 -9.33 -1.22 62.88
CA HIS A 203 -8.45 -0.13 63.29
C HIS A 203 -8.83 0.49 64.65
N ARG A 204 -10.11 0.45 65.06
CA ARG A 204 -10.56 0.94 66.37
C ARG A 204 -10.40 -0.05 67.51
N GLY A 205 -9.91 -1.26 67.25
CA GLY A 205 -9.49 -2.20 68.29
C GLY A 205 -10.59 -2.48 69.31
N LEU A 206 -11.64 -3.21 68.91
CA LEU A 206 -12.59 -3.75 69.87
C LEU A 206 -11.90 -4.87 70.67
N ARG A 207 -11.23 -4.50 71.76
CA ARG A 207 -10.85 -5.43 72.83
C ARG A 207 -12.16 -5.99 73.42
N TRP A 208 -12.52 -7.21 73.04
CA TRP A 208 -13.53 -7.98 73.77
C TRP A 208 -13.19 -7.95 75.26
N PRO A 209 -14.12 -7.60 76.17
CA PRO A 209 -13.87 -7.77 77.59
C PRO A 209 -13.82 -9.28 77.89
N GLN A 210 -12.63 -9.79 78.15
CA GLN A 210 -12.46 -11.06 78.84
C GLN A 210 -12.95 -10.89 80.29
N GLY A 211 -14.11 -11.47 80.60
CA GLY A 211 -14.62 -11.64 81.95
C GLY A 211 -14.80 -13.13 82.25
N TRP A 212 -13.89 -13.66 83.08
CA TRP A 212 -13.81 -15.04 83.54
C TRP A 212 -14.92 -15.39 84.56
N VAL A 213 -15.25 -16.69 84.67
CA VAL A 213 -15.45 -17.54 85.87
C VAL A 213 -16.59 -18.55 85.66
N ARG A 214 -16.23 -19.84 85.58
CA ARG A 214 -17.15 -20.96 85.86
C ARG A 214 -16.62 -21.66 87.12
N SER A 215 -17.34 -21.49 88.22
CA SER A 215 -17.14 -22.23 89.48
C SER A 215 -17.59 -23.69 89.29
N GLU A 216 -16.76 -24.61 89.76
CA GLU A 216 -17.13 -25.99 90.03
C GLU A 216 -18.30 -26.09 91.01
N LYS A 217 -19.13 -27.11 90.81
CA LYS A 217 -19.77 -27.93 91.84
C LYS A 217 -19.76 -29.37 91.37
#